data_AF-A0A5E4L2K0-F1
#
_entry.id   AF-A0A5E4L2K0-F1
#
_cell.length_a   1.000
_cell.length_b   1.000
_cell.length_c   1.000
_cell.angle_alpha   90.00
_cell.angle_beta   90.00
_cell.angle_gamma   90.00
#
_symmetry.space_group_name_H-M   'P 1'
#
loop_
_entity.id
_entity.type
_entity.pdbx_description
1 polymer ?
#
loop_
_entity_poly.entity_id
_entity_poly.type
_entity_poly.pdbx_seq_one_letter_code
_entity_poly.pdbx_strand_id
1 'polypeptide(L)' 'MANRDNHKRSGLPALSSLLEIKCENCGREIYVGEDYVREKMFCTLGCMDLYIKIPKGRTFY' A
#
# COMPACT_ATOMS: atom_id res chain seq x y z
N MET A 1 4.41 52.96 -4.45
CA MET A 1 5.11 51.88 -5.19
C MET A 1 4.71 50.55 -4.55
N ALA A 2 4.30 49.57 -5.36
CA ALA A 2 3.89 48.20 -4.98
C ALA A 2 5.00 47.48 -4.16
N ASN A 3 4.80 46.43 -3.37
CA ASN A 3 4.02 45.19 -3.53
C ASN A 3 4.22 44.40 -2.21
N ARG A 4 3.21 44.14 -1.37
CA ARG A 4 2.35 42.93 -1.34
C ARG A 4 3.10 41.57 -1.33
N ASP A 5 2.82 40.81 -0.27
CA ASP A 5 2.68 39.35 -0.21
C ASP A 5 3.93 38.45 -0.34
N ASN A 6 4.59 38.19 0.80
CA ASN A 6 5.39 36.97 0.97
C ASN A 6 4.52 35.88 1.63
N HIS A 7 3.56 35.36 0.87
CA HIS A 7 2.86 34.12 1.19
C HIS A 7 3.87 32.97 1.01
N LYS A 8 4.62 32.64 2.08
CA LYS A 8 5.50 31.47 2.10
C LYS A 8 4.59 30.23 2.11
N ARG A 9 4.23 29.82 0.90
CA ARG A 9 3.28 28.75 0.60
C ARG A 9 3.86 27.44 1.15
N SER A 10 3.18 26.97 2.20
CA SER A 10 2.86 25.58 2.50
C SER A 10 4.03 24.59 2.51
N GLY A 11 4.30 24.03 3.69
CA GLY A 11 5.10 22.82 3.79
C GLY A 11 4.62 21.79 2.78
N LEU A 12 5.53 21.33 1.92
CA LEU A 12 5.33 20.10 1.18
C LEU A 12 5.10 19.02 2.25
N PRO A 13 3.93 18.38 2.32
CA PRO A 13 3.82 17.17 3.11
C PRO A 13 4.87 16.21 2.55
N ALA A 14 5.70 15.69 3.45
CA ALA A 14 6.79 14.81 3.12
C ALA A 14 6.29 13.72 2.17
N LEU A 15 7.04 13.56 1.08
CA LEU A 15 6.92 12.55 0.06
C LEU A 15 6.40 11.25 0.69
N SER A 16 5.14 10.93 0.42
CA SER A 16 4.44 9.79 1.03
C SER A 16 5.30 8.54 0.84
N SER A 17 5.82 8.02 1.95
CA SER A 17 6.68 6.83 1.99
C SER A 17 5.88 5.66 1.43
N LEU A 18 6.22 5.24 0.21
CA LEU A 18 5.74 3.99 -0.36
C LEU A 18 6.64 2.87 0.14
N LEU A 19 6.05 1.87 0.78
CA LEU A 19 6.70 0.65 1.21
C LEU A 19 6.47 -0.45 0.17
N GLU A 20 7.55 -1.16 -0.15
CA GLU A 20 7.48 -2.36 -0.97
C GLU A 20 7.10 -3.56 -0.09
N ILE A 21 6.00 -4.21 -0.44
CA ILE A 21 5.46 -5.38 0.26
C ILE A 21 5.23 -6.47 -0.79
N LYS A 22 5.23 -7.74 -0.38
CA LYS A 22 4.89 -8.86 -1.27
C LYS A 22 3.44 -9.29 -1.07
N CYS A 23 2.76 -9.61 -2.15
CA CYS A 23 1.42 -10.19 -2.09
C CYS A 23 1.46 -11.56 -1.41
N GLU A 24 0.65 -11.73 -0.37
CA GLU A 24 0.61 -12.97 0.42
C GLU A 24 0.14 -14.19 -0.39
N ASN A 25 -0.58 -13.97 -1.50
CA ASN A 25 -1.11 -15.05 -2.34
C ASN A 25 -0.16 -15.45 -3.49
N CYS A 26 0.40 -14.47 -4.20
CA CYS A 26 1.19 -14.74 -5.43
C CYS A 26 2.66 -14.32 -5.34
N GLY A 27 3.08 -13.68 -4.25
CA GLY A 27 4.46 -13.24 -4.02
C GLY A 27 4.91 -12.01 -4.82
N ARG A 28 4.05 -11.42 -5.66
CA ARG A 28 4.37 -10.21 -6.44
C ARG A 28 4.63 -9.00 -5.55
N GLU A 29 5.56 -8.15 -5.94
CA GLU A 29 5.84 -6.88 -5.29
C GLU A 29 4.69 -5.88 -5.52
N ILE A 30 4.32 -5.19 -4.45
CA ILE A 30 3.29 -4.17 -4.41
C ILE A 30 3.78 -2.99 -3.57
N TYR A 31 3.48 -1.79 -4.03
CA TYR A 31 3.86 -0.55 -3.36
C TYR A 31 2.65 0.02 -2.65
N VAL A 32 2.77 0.22 -1.34
CA VAL A 32 1.67 0.70 -0.51
C VAL A 32 2.16 1.86 0.34
N GLY A 33 1.34 2.90 0.49
CA GLY A 33 1.66 3.97 1.43
C GLY A 33 1.78 3.42 2.85
N GLU A 34 2.72 3.95 3.63
CA GLU A 34 2.99 3.53 5.00
C GLU A 34 1.71 3.51 5.88
N ASP A 35 0.85 4.51 5.72
CA ASP A 35 -0.44 4.62 6.43
C ASP A 35 -1.45 3.53 6.06
N TYR A 36 -1.25 2.86 4.92
CA TYR A 36 -2.15 1.85 4.37
C TYR A 36 -1.64 0.43 4.58
N VAL A 37 -0.46 0.25 5.19
CA VAL A 37 0.11 -1.07 5.45
C VAL A 37 -0.77 -1.87 6.41
N ARG A 38 -1.02 -3.12 6.05
CA ARG A 38 -1.81 -4.09 6.81
C ARG A 38 -1.05 -5.41 6.88
N GLU A 39 -1.39 -6.24 7.87
CA GLU A 39 -0.76 -7.55 8.07
C GLU A 39 -0.80 -8.44 6.82
N LYS A 40 -1.87 -8.35 6.03
CA LYS A 40 -2.06 -9.12 4.80
C LYS A 40 -2.35 -8.18 3.64
N MET A 41 -1.48 -8.23 2.63
CA MET A 41 -1.55 -7.38 1.45
C MET A 41 -1.69 -8.21 0.17
N PHE A 42 -2.51 -7.72 -0.76
CA PHE A 42 -2.84 -8.42 -2.00
C PHE A 42 -2.73 -7.49 -3.21
N CYS A 43 -2.12 -7.97 -4.29
CA CYS A 43 -1.96 -7.20 -5.53
C CYS A 43 -3.29 -7.00 -6.28
N THR A 44 -4.27 -7.87 -6.03
CA THR A 44 -5.60 -7.83 -6.66
C THR A 44 -6.66 -8.36 -5.70
N LEU A 45 -7.91 -7.94 -5.90
CA LEU A 45 -9.06 -8.51 -5.20
C LEU A 45 -9.17 -10.04 -5.44
N GLY A 46 -8.79 -10.52 -6.62
CA GLY A 46 -8.75 -11.95 -6.91
C GLY A 46 -7.76 -12.72 -6.02
N CYS A 47 -6.57 -12.15 -5.76
CA CYS A 47 -5.61 -12.73 -4.81
C CYS A 47 -6.14 -12.74 -3.38
N MET A 48 -6.86 -11.70 -2.98
CA MET A 48 -7.53 -11.64 -1.69
C MET A 48 -8.63 -12.70 -1.58
N ASP A 49 -9.49 -12.82 -2.60
CA ASP A 49 -10.57 -13.81 -2.64
C ASP A 49 -10.05 -15.24 -2.61
N LEU A 50 -9.00 -15.54 -3.38
CA LEU A 50 -8.37 -16.87 -3.37
C LEU A 50 -7.77 -17.18 -2.00
N TYR A 51 -7.09 -16.20 -1.38
CA TYR A 51 -6.54 -16.38 -0.05
C TYR A 51 -7.61 -16.68 1.01
N ILE A 52 -8.76 -16.01 0.93
CA ILE A 52 -9.90 -16.23 1.85
C ILE A 52 -10.60 -17.57 1.56
N LYS A 53 -10.73 -17.94 0.28
CA LYS A 53 -11.43 -19.15 -0.16
C LYS A 53 -10.62 -20.43 0.00
N ILE A 54 -9.29 -20.36 0.07
CA ILE A 54 -8.45 -21.52 0.32
C ILE A 54 -8.31 -21.68 1.84
N PRO A 55 -9.02 -22.64 2.48
CA PRO A 55 -8.72 -22.98 3.85
C PRO A 55 -7.28 -23.51 3.92
N LYS A 56 -6.38 -22.75 4.56
CA LYS A 56 -5.05 -23.23 4.97
C LYS A 56 -5.24 -24.37 5.98
N GLY A 57 -5.47 -25.57 5.46
CA GLY A 57 -5.82 -26.74 6.28
C GLY A 57 -6.12 -28.03 5.51
N ARG A 58 -5.94 -28.08 4.20
CA ARG A 58 -5.94 -29.37 3.48
C ARG A 58 -4.70 -29.51 2.62
N THR A 59 -3.62 -29.93 3.26
CA THR A 59 -2.63 -30.81 2.64
C THR A 59 -3.38 -31.99 2.03
N PHE A 60 -3.51 -32.00 0.70
CA PHE A 60 -3.63 -33.27 -0.01
C PHE A 60 -2.22 -33.62 -0.44
N TYR A 61 -1.71 -34.61 0.28
CA TYR A 61 -0.47 -35.37 0.07
C TYR A 61 -0.25 -35.73 -1.40
#